data_AF-A0A5A7NCK5-F1
#
_entry.id   AF-A0A5A7NCK5-F1
#
_cell.length_a   1.000
_cell.length_b   1.000
_cell.length_c   1.000
_cell.angle_alpha   90.00
_cell.angle_beta   90.00
_cell.angle_gamma   90.00
#
_symmetry.space_group_name_H-M   'P 1'
#
loop_
_entity.id
_entity.type
_entity.pdbx_description
1 polymer ?
#
loop_
_entity_poly.entity_id
_entity_poly.type
_entity_poly.pdbx_seq_one_letter_code
_entity_poly.pdbx_strand_id
1 'polypeptide(L)'
;MIGTTAQLVARRDLHPALVDRLLMVANTIHDQAGLFETAGQFPSPYMLSLPLNDEAARFHRRGPSFLQRILPFWAATMLDRWLVMALPLLTLLIPLLRIVPPLYSWRIKARISRPYKALRAIEKRAAHQDIHKDKALAELDAIEKGLGTLSVPPTHAGELYALKFHIQMLRDSLGEPKKEKPHTQDPEAADATKS
;
A
#
# COMPACT_ATOMS: atom_id res chain seq x y z
N MET A 1 44.11 12.50 52.08
CA MET A 1 43.62 13.41 51.04
C MET A 1 42.19 13.81 51.39
N ILE A 2 41.83 15.08 51.22
CA ILE A 2 40.45 15.57 51.29
C ILE A 2 39.95 15.65 49.85
N GLY A 3 39.04 14.75 49.47
CA GLY A 3 38.40 14.75 48.16
C GLY A 3 37.01 15.35 48.26
N THR A 4 36.65 16.25 47.34
CA THR A 4 35.29 16.79 47.26
C THR A 4 34.43 15.87 46.40
N THR A 5 33.43 15.21 47.00
CA THR A 5 32.48 14.38 46.26
C THR A 5 31.50 15.26 45.49
N ALA A 6 31.53 15.18 44.16
CA ALA A 6 30.52 15.80 43.31
C ALA A 6 29.25 14.94 43.26
N GLN A 7 28.08 15.55 43.40
CA GLN A 7 26.78 14.86 43.36
C GLN A 7 25.95 15.35 42.18
N LEU A 8 25.40 14.41 41.41
CA LEU A 8 24.46 14.71 40.33
C LEU A 8 23.04 14.80 40.91
N VAL A 9 22.47 16.00 40.91
CA VAL A 9 21.15 16.28 41.50
C VAL A 9 20.13 16.55 40.40
N ALA A 10 19.01 15.82 40.46
CA ALA A 10 17.87 16.00 39.57
C ALA A 10 16.64 16.48 40.36
N ARG A 11 15.75 17.23 39.68
CA ARG A 11 14.44 17.61 40.25
C ARG A 11 13.54 16.38 40.39
N ARG A 12 12.64 16.40 41.38
CA ARG A 12 11.68 15.30 41.63
C ARG A 12 10.71 15.05 40.47
N ASP A 13 10.37 16.10 39.74
CA ASP A 13 9.47 16.04 38.58
C ASP A 13 10.20 15.66 37.28
N LEU A 14 11.50 15.34 37.34
CA LEU A 14 12.25 14.91 36.18
C LEU A 14 11.78 13.51 35.78
N HIS A 15 11.43 13.35 34.50
CA HIS A 15 10.89 12.10 33.99
C HIS A 15 11.87 10.93 34.27
N PRO A 16 11.42 9.82 34.88
CA PRO A 16 12.26 8.68 35.27
C PRO A 16 13.23 8.18 34.19
N ALA A 17 12.77 8.14 32.93
CA ALA A 17 13.59 7.71 31.79
C ALA A 17 14.82 8.61 31.50
N LEU A 18 14.77 9.89 31.88
CA LEU A 18 15.92 10.80 31.74
C LEU A 18 16.97 10.54 32.83
N VAL A 19 16.53 10.16 34.03
CA VAL A 19 17.42 9.78 35.14
C VAL A 19 18.25 8.56 34.73
N ASP A 20 17.63 7.52 34.18
CA ASP A 20 18.32 6.33 33.69
C ASP A 20 19.35 6.65 32.59
N ARG A 21 19.01 7.57 31.66
CA ARG A 21 19.92 7.98 30.59
C ARG A 21 21.09 8.80 31.08
N LEU A 22 20.85 9.72 32.02
CA LEU A 22 21.91 10.49 32.66
C LEU A 22 22.88 9.58 33.43
N LEU A 23 22.36 8.58 34.15
CA LEU A 23 23.17 7.59 34.85
C LEU A 23 23.97 6.71 33.89
N MET A 24 23.37 6.30 32.77
CA MET A 24 24.07 5.54 31.73
C MET A 24 25.22 6.34 31.12
N VAL A 25 24.98 7.61 30.77
CA VAL A 25 26.02 8.50 30.23
C VAL A 25 27.09 8.79 31.27
N ALA A 26 26.70 9.05 32.53
CA ALA A 26 27.64 9.23 33.63
C ALA A 26 28.50 7.98 33.84
N ASN A 27 27.91 6.78 33.76
CA ASN A 27 28.65 5.52 33.81
C ASN A 27 29.63 5.42 32.65
N THR A 28 29.23 5.72 31.42
CA THR A 28 30.15 5.67 30.26
C THR A 28 31.30 6.67 30.35
N ILE A 29 31.05 7.88 30.84
CA ILE A 29 32.07 8.93 30.97
C ILE A 29 33.03 8.62 32.11
N HIS A 30 32.53 8.11 33.23
CA HIS A 30 33.31 7.84 34.44
C HIS A 30 33.73 6.39 34.61
N ASP A 31 33.50 5.53 33.61
CA ASP A 31 33.92 4.11 33.60
C ASP A 31 35.45 3.98 33.61
N GLN A 32 36.14 4.95 33.01
CA GLN A 32 37.59 4.93 32.85
C GLN A 32 38.30 5.31 34.15
N ALA A 33 39.32 4.53 34.53
CA ALA A 33 40.18 4.85 35.67
C ALA A 33 40.88 6.19 35.46
N GLY A 34 40.73 7.10 36.42
CA GLY A 34 41.46 8.37 36.46
C GLY A 34 42.78 8.22 37.20
N LEU A 35 43.58 9.29 37.26
CA LEU A 35 44.84 9.33 38.03
C LEU A 35 44.65 9.10 39.54
N PHE A 36 43.42 9.27 40.05
CA PHE A 36 43.09 9.19 41.47
C PHE A 36 41.89 8.28 41.78
N GLU A 37 41.31 7.61 40.78
CA GLU A 37 40.06 6.83 40.92
C GLU A 37 40.16 5.50 40.16
N THR A 38 39.57 4.44 40.72
CA THR A 38 39.57 3.10 40.12
C THR A 38 38.49 3.00 39.03
N ALA A 39 38.76 2.25 37.96
CA ALA A 39 37.76 1.97 36.91
C ALA A 39 36.48 1.38 37.52
N GLY A 40 35.32 1.88 37.12
CA GLY A 40 34.01 1.44 37.62
C GLY A 40 33.64 1.90 39.04
N GLN A 41 34.43 2.79 39.66
CA GLN A 41 34.12 3.35 41.00
C GLN A 41 32.99 4.39 40.97
N PHE A 42 32.71 5.00 39.82
CA PHE A 42 31.67 6.00 39.64
C PHE A 42 30.79 5.70 38.42
N PRO A 43 29.49 6.04 38.49
CA PRO A 43 28.77 6.68 39.59
C PRO A 43 28.56 5.74 40.79
N SER A 44 28.67 6.26 42.03
CA SER A 44 28.50 5.47 43.26
C SER A 44 27.22 5.86 44.02
N PRO A 45 26.52 4.91 44.65
CA PRO A 45 25.35 5.21 45.49
C PRO A 45 25.73 5.61 46.93
N TYR A 46 27.02 5.82 47.21
CA TYR A 46 27.58 6.03 48.54
C TYR A 46 28.00 7.50 48.73
N MET A 47 28.09 7.96 49.98
CA MET A 47 28.44 9.37 50.32
C MET A 47 27.49 10.43 49.70
N LEU A 48 26.19 10.16 49.72
CA LEU A 48 25.16 11.10 49.27
C LEU A 48 24.75 12.03 50.42
N SER A 49 24.68 13.33 50.16
CA SER A 49 24.09 14.31 51.09
C SER A 49 22.59 14.52 50.86
N LEU A 50 22.04 13.92 49.80
CA LEU A 50 20.64 14.01 49.38
C LEU A 50 20.04 12.60 49.25
N PRO A 51 18.72 12.43 49.42
CA PRO A 51 18.08 11.12 49.30
C PRO A 51 18.27 10.55 47.89
N LEU A 52 18.66 9.28 47.82
CA LEU A 52 18.86 8.56 46.56
C LEU A 52 17.52 8.40 45.84
N ASN A 53 17.49 8.77 44.56
CA ASN A 53 16.32 8.63 43.70
C ASN A 53 16.01 7.12 43.47
N ASP A 54 14.74 6.73 43.53
CA ASP A 54 14.28 5.33 43.41
C ASP A 54 14.73 4.70 42.08
N GLU A 55 14.73 5.47 40.99
CA GLU A 55 15.23 5.06 39.67
C GLU A 55 16.74 4.76 39.72
N ALA A 56 17.52 5.60 40.38
CA ALA A 56 18.97 5.41 40.54
C ALA A 56 19.29 4.15 41.37
N ALA A 57 18.51 3.91 42.43
CA ALA A 57 18.61 2.69 43.22
C ALA A 57 18.27 1.43 42.39
N ARG A 58 17.30 1.52 41.47
CA ARG A 58 16.96 0.41 40.56
C ARG A 58 18.05 0.15 39.52
N PHE A 59 18.63 1.20 38.93
CA PHE A 59 19.73 1.09 37.96
C PHE A 59 20.94 0.36 38.55
N HIS A 60 21.36 0.73 39.77
CA HIS A 60 22.47 0.05 40.46
C HIS A 60 22.17 -1.40 40.84
N ARG A 61 20.91 -1.78 41.05
CA ARG A 61 20.52 -3.14 41.46
C ARG A 61 20.26 -4.10 40.30
N ARG A 62 19.74 -3.63 39.16
CA ARG A 62 19.24 -4.50 38.08
C ARG A 62 19.85 -4.23 36.70
N GLY A 63 20.62 -3.15 36.53
CA GLY A 63 21.10 -2.71 35.22
C GLY A 63 19.98 -2.18 34.31
N PRO A 64 20.31 -1.70 33.11
CA PRO A 64 19.35 -1.09 32.19
C PRO A 64 18.32 -2.12 31.68
N SER A 65 17.05 -1.72 31.62
CA SER A 65 15.92 -2.58 31.19
C SER A 65 16.08 -3.09 29.76
N PHE A 66 15.91 -4.40 29.55
CA PHE A 66 16.05 -5.07 28.24
C PHE A 66 15.09 -4.50 27.16
N LEU A 67 13.93 -3.97 27.57
CA LEU A 67 12.97 -3.30 26.68
C LEU A 67 13.48 -1.96 26.14
N GLN A 68 14.34 -1.25 26.88
CA GLN A 68 14.99 -0.01 26.44
C GLN A 68 16.09 -0.26 25.38
N ARG A 69 16.49 -1.53 25.16
CA ARG A 69 17.52 -1.91 24.18
C ARG A 69 16.96 -2.16 22.78
N ILE A 70 15.65 -2.46 22.65
CA ILE A 70 15.02 -2.81 21.36
C ILE A 70 14.11 -1.67 20.85
N LEU A 71 13.48 -0.88 21.72
CA LEU A 71 12.72 0.32 21.32
C LEU A 71 13.35 1.60 21.91
N PRO A 72 13.99 2.47 21.10
CA PRO A 72 14.33 3.81 21.54
C PRO A 72 13.07 4.62 21.86
N PHE A 73 13.12 5.46 22.89
CA PHE A 73 11.99 6.29 23.33
C PHE A 73 11.38 7.15 22.21
N TRP A 74 12.19 7.55 21.22
CA TRP A 74 11.72 8.24 20.03
C TRP A 74 10.77 7.38 19.19
N ALA A 75 11.03 6.08 19.03
CA ALA A 75 10.13 5.20 18.27
C ALA A 75 8.77 5.03 18.96
N ALA A 76 8.76 4.90 20.29
CA ALA A 76 7.52 4.79 21.06
C ALA A 76 6.68 6.09 20.99
N THR A 77 7.32 7.24 21.17
CA THR A 77 6.64 8.55 21.12
C THR A 77 6.28 9.00 19.70
N MET A 78 7.06 8.62 18.69
CA MET A 78 6.68 8.80 17.30
C MET A 78 5.48 7.94 16.98
N LEU A 79 5.51 6.64 17.26
CA LEU A 79 4.42 5.76 16.90
C LEU A 79 3.09 6.19 17.56
N ASP A 80 3.12 6.60 18.82
CA ASP A 80 1.94 7.09 19.54
C ASP A 80 1.37 8.37 18.88
N ARG A 81 2.23 9.35 18.56
CA ARG A 81 1.84 10.57 17.83
C ARG A 81 1.33 10.27 16.42
N TRP A 82 1.98 9.37 15.69
CA TRP A 82 1.58 8.95 14.36
C TRP A 82 0.26 8.18 14.39
N LEU A 83 0.01 7.33 15.40
CA LEU A 83 -1.28 6.66 15.56
C LEU A 83 -2.40 7.66 15.83
N VAL A 84 -2.19 8.62 16.74
CA VAL A 84 -3.19 9.66 17.05
C VAL A 84 -3.54 10.48 15.80
N MET A 85 -2.57 10.76 14.92
CA MET A 85 -2.81 11.45 13.64
C MET A 85 -3.34 10.54 12.53
N ALA A 86 -2.93 9.27 12.51
CA ALA A 86 -3.37 8.29 11.53
C ALA A 86 -4.80 7.83 11.79
N LEU A 87 -5.28 7.83 13.03
CA LEU A 87 -6.64 7.45 13.39
C LEU A 87 -7.70 8.29 12.66
N PRO A 88 -7.70 9.64 12.71
CA PRO A 88 -8.63 10.46 11.93
C PRO A 88 -8.39 10.36 10.42
N LEU A 89 -7.15 10.11 10.00
CA LEU A 89 -6.84 9.91 8.59
C LEU A 89 -7.43 8.60 8.07
N LEU A 90 -7.34 7.51 8.84
CA LEU A 90 -7.92 6.20 8.50
C LEU A 90 -9.45 6.27 8.51
N THR A 91 -10.06 6.92 9.50
CA THR A 91 -11.52 7.07 9.53
C THR A 91 -12.04 7.84 8.31
N LEU A 92 -11.26 8.77 7.76
CA LEU A 92 -11.57 9.45 6.50
C LEU A 92 -11.17 8.65 5.25
N LEU A 93 -10.11 7.85 5.33
CA LEU A 93 -9.60 7.04 4.21
C LEU A 93 -10.51 5.84 3.93
N ILE A 94 -11.09 5.21 4.96
CA ILE A 94 -12.02 4.07 4.82
C ILE A 94 -13.18 4.40 3.87
N PRO A 95 -13.95 5.49 4.05
CA PRO A 95 -15.02 5.84 3.11
C PRO A 95 -14.47 6.20 1.73
N LEU A 96 -13.29 6.82 1.64
CA LEU A 96 -12.67 7.16 0.35
C LEU A 96 -12.32 5.90 -0.47
N LEU A 97 -11.77 4.87 0.18
CA LEU A 97 -11.49 3.58 -0.46
C LEU A 97 -12.77 2.88 -0.91
N ARG A 98 -13.88 3.05 -0.18
CA ARG A 98 -15.20 2.51 -0.57
C ARG A 98 -15.78 3.17 -1.83
N ILE A 99 -15.37 4.40 -2.16
CA ILE A 99 -15.80 5.12 -3.37
C ILE A 99 -15.05 4.65 -4.63
N VAL A 100 -13.86 4.07 -4.48
CA VAL A 100 -13.04 3.64 -5.63
C VAL A 100 -13.72 2.55 -6.49
N PRO A 101 -14.26 1.44 -5.93
CA PRO A 101 -14.93 0.40 -6.73
C PRO A 101 -16.10 0.90 -7.60
N PRO A 102 -17.09 1.66 -7.08
CA PRO A 102 -18.19 2.14 -7.91
C PRO A 102 -17.70 3.12 -8.98
N LEU A 103 -16.75 4.00 -8.66
CA LEU A 103 -16.20 4.97 -9.62
C LEU A 103 -15.45 4.27 -10.77
N TYR A 104 -14.71 3.20 -10.45
CA TYR A 104 -14.05 2.36 -11.44
C TYR A 104 -15.06 1.69 -12.39
N SER A 105 -16.12 1.08 -11.84
CA SER A 105 -17.17 0.44 -12.64
C SER A 105 -17.91 1.43 -13.54
N TRP A 106 -18.17 2.66 -13.06
CA TRP A 106 -18.80 3.72 -13.86
C TRP A 106 -17.94 4.12 -15.06
N ARG A 107 -16.63 4.27 -14.87
CA ARG A 107 -15.70 4.63 -15.94
C ARG A 107 -15.69 3.57 -17.06
N ILE A 108 -15.76 2.29 -16.71
CA ILE A 108 -15.82 1.19 -17.69
C ILE A 108 -17.18 1.17 -18.40
N LYS A 109 -18.29 1.24 -17.66
CA LYS A 109 -19.64 1.30 -18.24
C LYS A 109 -19.81 2.47 -19.21
N ALA A 110 -19.30 3.65 -18.85
CA ALA A 110 -19.32 4.83 -19.71
C ALA A 110 -18.57 4.58 -21.03
N ARG A 111 -17.44 3.85 -20.97
CA ARG A 111 -16.62 3.53 -22.15
C ARG A 111 -17.29 2.52 -23.09
N ILE A 112 -18.00 1.52 -22.54
CA ILE A 112 -18.76 0.52 -23.33
C ILE A 112 -20.06 1.10 -23.90
N SER A 113 -20.68 2.06 -23.20
CA SER A 113 -21.95 2.66 -23.62
C SER A 113 -21.90 3.42 -24.95
N ARG A 114 -20.74 3.99 -25.30
CA ARG A 114 -20.55 4.77 -26.54
C ARG A 114 -20.63 3.88 -27.80
N PRO A 115 -19.82 2.81 -27.93
CA PRO A 115 -19.95 1.83 -29.00
C PRO A 115 -21.37 1.24 -29.13
N TYR A 116 -22.00 0.92 -27.99
CA TYR A 116 -23.35 0.37 -27.98
C TYR A 116 -24.39 1.33 -28.59
N LYS A 117 -24.32 2.62 -28.23
CA LYS A 117 -25.19 3.65 -28.82
C LYS A 117 -24.96 3.82 -30.33
N ALA A 118 -23.70 3.77 -30.77
CA ALA A 118 -23.35 3.86 -32.18
C ALA A 118 -23.91 2.66 -32.98
N LEU A 119 -23.75 1.45 -32.46
CA LEU A 119 -24.32 0.24 -33.06
C LEU A 119 -25.85 0.33 -33.20
N ARG A 120 -26.53 0.75 -32.13
CA ARG A 120 -28.00 0.88 -32.14
C ARG A 120 -28.50 1.98 -33.07
N ALA A 121 -27.69 3.00 -33.35
CA ALA A 121 -28.00 4.02 -34.34
C ALA A 121 -27.83 3.48 -35.78
N ILE A 122 -26.90 2.56 -36.02
CA ILE A 122 -26.75 1.88 -37.32
C ILE A 122 -27.92 0.92 -37.54
N GLU A 123 -28.28 0.12 -36.53
CA GLU A 123 -29.42 -0.81 -36.56
C GLU A 123 -30.73 -0.08 -36.95
N LYS A 124 -31.03 1.04 -36.30
CA LYS A 124 -32.21 1.85 -36.63
C LYS A 124 -32.19 2.37 -38.07
N ARG A 125 -31.07 2.91 -38.53
CA ARG A 125 -30.93 3.42 -39.91
C ARG A 125 -31.04 2.29 -40.94
N ALA A 126 -30.50 1.12 -40.63
CA ALA A 126 -30.61 -0.07 -41.47
C ALA A 126 -32.05 -0.58 -41.55
N ALA A 127 -32.78 -0.61 -40.42
CA ALA A 127 -34.18 -1.02 -40.38
C ALA A 127 -35.11 -0.10 -41.19
N HIS A 128 -34.82 1.21 -41.21
CA HIS A 128 -35.56 2.18 -42.02
C HIS A 128 -35.07 2.30 -43.47
N GLN A 129 -34.08 1.49 -43.90
CA GLN A 129 -33.42 1.58 -45.21
C GLN A 129 -32.78 2.97 -45.50
N ASP A 130 -32.55 3.78 -44.46
CA ASP A 130 -31.95 5.11 -44.54
C ASP A 130 -30.43 5.07 -44.78
N ILE A 131 -29.82 3.89 -44.82
CA ILE A 131 -28.39 3.71 -45.02
C ILE A 131 -28.10 2.62 -46.05
N HIS A 132 -27.20 2.93 -46.98
CA HIS A 132 -26.68 1.93 -47.91
C HIS A 132 -25.88 0.85 -47.15
N LYS A 133 -26.10 -0.41 -47.51
CA LYS A 133 -25.44 -1.59 -46.93
C LYS A 133 -23.93 -1.43 -46.76
N ASP A 134 -23.23 -0.97 -47.80
CA ASP A 134 -21.76 -0.83 -47.76
C ASP A 134 -21.30 0.24 -46.76
N LYS A 135 -22.07 1.33 -46.60
CA LYS A 135 -21.81 2.36 -45.59
C LYS A 135 -22.06 1.82 -44.18
N ALA A 136 -23.13 1.05 -43.99
CA ALA A 136 -23.43 0.41 -42.71
C ALA A 136 -22.34 -0.58 -42.29
N LEU A 137 -21.81 -1.38 -43.22
CA LEU A 137 -20.69 -2.30 -42.99
C LEU A 137 -19.39 -1.56 -42.63
N ALA A 138 -19.07 -0.47 -43.33
CA ALA A 138 -17.89 0.35 -43.02
C ALA A 138 -17.95 1.03 -41.64
N GLU A 139 -19.13 1.52 -41.24
CA GLU A 139 -19.35 2.06 -39.90
C GLU A 139 -19.24 0.97 -38.82
N LEU A 140 -19.70 -0.25 -39.10
CA LEU A 140 -19.56 -1.41 -38.22
C LEU A 140 -18.08 -1.79 -38.00
N ASP A 141 -17.29 -1.81 -39.07
CA ASP A 141 -15.85 -2.07 -39.03
C ASP A 141 -15.11 -1.05 -38.14
N ALA A 142 -15.49 0.23 -38.22
CA ALA A 142 -14.91 1.28 -37.39
C ALA A 142 -15.20 1.07 -35.90
N ILE A 143 -16.42 0.63 -35.56
CA ILE A 143 -16.81 0.31 -34.18
C ILE A 143 -16.03 -0.92 -33.67
N GLU A 144 -15.91 -1.96 -34.49
CA GLU A 144 -15.18 -3.19 -34.16
C GLU A 144 -13.68 -2.93 -33.92
N LYS A 145 -13.04 -2.12 -34.77
CA LYS A 145 -11.64 -1.68 -34.57
C LYS A 145 -11.48 -0.89 -33.27
N GLY A 146 -12.43 -0.01 -32.95
CA GLY A 146 -12.45 0.73 -31.69
C GLY A 146 -12.55 -0.19 -30.46
N LEU A 147 -13.34 -1.26 -30.55
CA LEU A 147 -13.51 -2.26 -29.48
C LEU A 147 -12.23 -3.06 -29.21
N GLY A 148 -11.43 -3.37 -30.25
CA GLY A 148 -10.17 -4.11 -30.10
C GLY A 148 -9.12 -3.42 -29.21
N THR A 149 -9.18 -2.09 -29.11
CA THR A 149 -8.27 -1.29 -28.27
C THR A 149 -8.73 -1.16 -26.81
N LEU A 150 -9.94 -1.62 -26.48
CA LEU A 150 -10.50 -1.51 -25.15
C LEU A 150 -10.03 -2.69 -24.28
N SER A 151 -9.05 -2.44 -23.42
CA SER A 151 -8.74 -3.35 -22.32
C SER A 151 -9.90 -3.31 -21.31
N VAL A 152 -10.69 -4.38 -21.27
CA VAL A 152 -11.82 -4.52 -20.35
C VAL A 152 -11.51 -5.65 -19.37
N PRO A 153 -11.69 -5.43 -18.05
CA PRO A 153 -11.49 -6.46 -17.05
C PRO A 153 -12.37 -7.70 -17.29
N PRO A 154 -11.95 -8.90 -16.84
CA PRO A 154 -12.71 -10.13 -17.04
C PRO A 154 -14.15 -10.07 -16.51
N THR A 155 -14.41 -9.29 -15.45
CA THR A 155 -15.74 -9.08 -14.88
C THR A 155 -16.74 -8.45 -15.86
N HIS A 156 -16.26 -7.68 -16.84
CA HIS A 156 -17.09 -7.03 -17.88
C HIS A 156 -16.88 -7.64 -19.27
N ALA A 157 -16.15 -8.75 -19.37
CA ALA A 157 -15.92 -9.43 -20.64
C ALA A 157 -17.23 -9.87 -21.30
N GLY A 158 -18.23 -10.29 -20.50
CA GLY A 158 -19.55 -10.68 -21.00
C GLY A 158 -20.27 -9.58 -21.79
N GLU A 159 -20.22 -8.32 -21.33
CA GLU A 159 -20.82 -7.17 -22.03
C GLU A 159 -20.13 -6.89 -23.38
N LEU A 160 -18.79 -7.02 -23.42
CA LEU A 160 -18.04 -6.91 -24.66
C LEU A 160 -18.36 -8.04 -25.65
N TYR A 161 -18.44 -9.28 -25.16
CA TYR A 161 -18.77 -10.43 -26.01
C TYR A 161 -20.18 -10.32 -26.58
N ALA A 162 -21.16 -9.90 -25.77
CA ALA A 162 -22.51 -9.63 -26.25
C ALA A 162 -22.53 -8.54 -27.33
N LEU A 163 -21.74 -7.47 -27.19
CA LEU A 163 -21.63 -6.43 -28.20
C LEU A 163 -20.99 -6.94 -29.51
N LYS A 164 -19.91 -7.73 -29.41
CA LYS A 164 -19.29 -8.38 -30.58
C LYS A 164 -20.28 -9.32 -31.29
N PHE A 165 -21.04 -10.08 -30.52
CA PHE A 165 -22.08 -10.98 -31.04
C PHE A 165 -23.17 -10.20 -31.80
N HIS A 166 -23.68 -9.09 -31.22
CA HIS A 166 -24.65 -8.24 -31.92
C HIS A 166 -24.08 -7.61 -33.20
N ILE A 167 -22.81 -7.22 -33.20
CA ILE A 167 -22.14 -6.72 -34.43
C ILE A 167 -22.13 -7.81 -35.50
N GLN A 168 -21.77 -9.04 -35.15
CA GLN A 168 -21.80 -10.18 -36.07
C GLN A 168 -23.21 -10.45 -36.59
N MET A 169 -24.21 -10.49 -35.72
CA MET A 169 -25.61 -10.71 -36.10
C MET A 169 -26.11 -9.63 -37.09
N LEU A 170 -25.79 -8.36 -36.85
CA LEU A 170 -26.18 -7.28 -37.76
C LEU A 170 -25.42 -7.34 -39.08
N ARG A 171 -24.15 -7.76 -39.06
CA ARG A 171 -23.36 -7.99 -40.30
C ARG A 171 -23.98 -9.11 -41.13
N ASP A 172 -24.34 -10.23 -40.52
CA ASP A 172 -24.99 -11.36 -41.18
C ASP A 172 -26.36 -10.97 -41.76
N SER A 173 -27.13 -10.16 -41.02
CA SER A 173 -28.42 -9.63 -41.49
C SER A 173 -28.29 -8.61 -42.62
N LEU A 174 -27.21 -7.83 -42.64
CA LEU A 174 -26.94 -6.87 -43.70
C LEU A 174 -26.35 -7.54 -44.94
N GLY A 175 -25.68 -8.70 -44.83
CA GLY A 175 -25.28 -9.51 -45.97
C GLY A 175 -24.63 -10.86 -45.62
N GLU A 176 -25.29 -11.94 -46.08
CA GLU A 176 -24.77 -13.21 -46.68
C GLU A 176 -23.45 -13.87 -46.16
N PRO A 177 -23.36 -15.21 -46.17
CA PRO A 177 -22.89 -16.05 -45.08
C PRO A 177 -21.38 -16.06 -44.80
N LYS A 178 -21.08 -16.17 -43.49
CA LYS A 178 -19.89 -16.77 -42.85
C LYS A 178 -18.58 -16.71 -43.65
N LYS A 179 -17.81 -15.64 -43.46
CA LYS A 179 -16.33 -15.76 -43.53
C LYS A 179 -15.85 -16.49 -42.29
N GLU A 180 -15.94 -17.82 -42.35
CA GLU A 180 -15.28 -18.75 -41.45
C GLU A 180 -13.79 -18.46 -41.49
N LYS A 181 -13.29 -17.78 -40.45
CA LYS A 181 -11.85 -17.72 -40.20
C LYS A 181 -11.44 -19.10 -39.67
N PRO A 182 -10.43 -19.76 -40.26
CA PRO A 182 -10.02 -21.09 -39.85
C PRO A 182 -9.68 -21.07 -38.37
N HIS A 183 -10.29 -22.02 -37.64
CA HIS A 183 -9.79 -22.47 -36.36
C HIS A 183 -8.32 -22.84 -36.58
N THR A 184 -7.39 -22.00 -36.13
CA THR A 184 -5.99 -22.40 -35.97
C THR A 184 -5.99 -23.35 -34.79
N GLN A 185 -6.29 -24.61 -35.09
CA GLN A 185 -5.79 -25.73 -34.32
C GLN A 185 -4.29 -25.73 -34.55
N ASP A 186 -3.54 -25.57 -33.47
CA ASP A 186 -2.10 -25.80 -33.48
C ASP A 186 -1.82 -27.19 -34.08
N PRO A 187 -0.86 -27.31 -35.03
CA PRO A 187 -0.41 -28.59 -35.49
C PRO A 187 0.58 -29.13 -34.44
N GLU A 188 0.09 -29.80 -33.41
CA GLU A 188 0.90 -30.73 -32.63
C GLU A 188 0.61 -32.14 -33.12
N ALA A 189 1.04 -32.39 -34.37
CA ALA A 189 1.21 -33.73 -34.89
C ALA A 189 2.69 -34.06 -34.89
N ALA A 190 3.01 -35.08 -34.09
CA ALA A 190 4.02 -36.09 -34.36
C ALA A 190 5.48 -35.59 -34.42
N ASP A 191 6.19 -35.80 -33.30
CA ASP A 191 7.55 -36.31 -33.37
C ASP A 191 7.58 -37.79 -32.97
N ALA A 192 8.19 -38.56 -33.87
CA ALA A 192 8.87 -39.84 -33.71
C ALA A 192 8.17 -41.05 -33.04
N THR A 193 7.63 -41.91 -33.90
CA THR A 193 7.87 -43.35 -33.85
C THR A 193 9.36 -43.68 -34.10
N LYS A 194 10.06 -44.31 -33.15
CA LYS A 194 10.95 -45.48 -33.40
C LYS A 194 11.68 -45.96 -32.12
N SER A 195 11.68 -47.29 -31.99
CA SER A 195 12.46 -48.19 -31.11
C SER A 195 11.89 -48.49 -29.72
#